data_AF-A0A4Y8A800-F1
#
_entry.id   AF-A0A4Y8A800-F1
#
_cell.length_a   1.000
_cell.length_b   1.000
_cell.length_c   1.000
_cell.angle_alpha   90.00
_cell.angle_beta   90.00
_cell.angle_gamma   90.00
#
_symmetry.space_group_name_H-M   'P 1'
#
loop_
_entity.id
_entity.type
_entity.pdbx_description
1 polymer ?
#
loop_
_entity_poly.entity_id
_entity_poly.type
_entity_poly.pdbx_seq_one_letter_code
_entity_poly.pdbx_strand_id
1 'polypeptide(L)'
;MKLFIPILLLSANLTQAKLMTIKPTSVTIAYQKLKHPEKAMTGEQAKAILKEMQQQRNDEEKIAVIKAKLNSKELGITVNQLITLLNQFLTDDSKLTVAKYAFEYTTNYKSYMDLINIFGGEEYKDALEDFYKKNK
;
A
#
# COMPACT_ATOMS: atom_id res chain seq x y z
N MET A 1 72.77 1.89 -26.24
CA MET A 1 71.73 2.84 -25.80
C MET A 1 70.82 2.08 -24.84
N LYS A 2 70.82 2.42 -23.54
CA LYS A 2 69.85 3.36 -22.95
C LYS A 2 68.42 2.82 -23.21
N LEU A 3 67.60 2.41 -22.25
CA LEU A 3 67.47 2.82 -20.85
C LEU A 3 66.40 1.88 -20.22
N PHE A 4 66.60 1.38 -18.99
CA PHE A 4 65.66 1.39 -17.84
C PHE A 4 64.33 0.56 -17.95
N ILE A 5 63.83 -0.24 -17.00
CA ILE A 5 63.99 -0.47 -15.55
C ILE A 5 63.43 -1.89 -15.23
N PRO A 6 63.95 -2.61 -14.22
CA PRO A 6 63.46 -3.92 -13.77
C PRO A 6 62.00 -3.95 -13.25
N ILE A 7 61.32 -5.05 -13.57
CA ILE A 7 60.01 -5.44 -13.03
C ILE A 7 60.13 -5.63 -11.51
N LEU A 8 59.50 -4.72 -10.77
CA LEU A 8 59.34 -4.76 -9.32
C LEU A 8 58.36 -5.87 -8.95
N LEU A 9 58.86 -6.89 -8.24
CA LEU A 9 58.07 -7.79 -7.40
C LEU A 9 57.33 -6.95 -6.36
N LEU A 10 56.00 -6.85 -6.48
CA LEU A 10 55.15 -6.35 -5.41
C LEU A 10 54.45 -7.55 -4.76
N SER A 11 54.84 -7.77 -3.50
CA SER A 11 54.30 -8.72 -2.57
C SER A 11 52.82 -8.51 -2.28
N ALA A 12 52.19 -9.61 -1.90
CA ALA A 12 50.79 -9.77 -1.54
C ALA A 12 50.25 -8.67 -0.61
N ASN A 13 48.98 -8.33 -0.83
CA ASN A 13 48.00 -8.23 0.26
C ASN A 13 46.64 -8.66 -0.29
N LEU A 14 46.26 -9.89 0.02
CA LEU A 14 44.88 -10.35 -0.01
C LEU A 14 44.12 -9.43 0.96
N THR A 15 43.35 -8.48 0.43
CA THR A 15 42.44 -7.72 1.28
C THR A 15 41.31 -8.66 1.65
N GLN A 16 41.43 -9.26 2.82
CA GLN A 16 40.38 -10.00 3.49
C GLN A 16 39.15 -9.11 3.50
N ALA A 17 38.14 -9.45 2.70
CA ALA A 17 36.81 -8.89 2.82
C ALA A 17 36.36 -9.20 4.25
N LYS A 18 36.45 -8.17 5.11
CA LYS A 18 35.85 -8.21 6.44
C LYS A 18 34.36 -8.32 6.20
N LEU A 19 33.86 -9.55 6.31
CA LEU A 19 32.44 -9.86 6.39
C LEU A 19 31.91 -9.08 7.60
N MET A 20 31.41 -7.87 7.35
CA MET A 20 30.56 -7.22 8.31
C MET A 20 29.29 -8.06 8.33
N THR A 21 29.19 -8.91 9.36
CA THR A 21 27.92 -9.48 9.79
C THR A 21 27.00 -8.31 10.05
N ILE A 22 26.24 -7.92 9.02
CA ILE A 22 25.10 -7.02 9.18
C ILE A 22 24.11 -7.85 9.97
N LYS A 23 24.19 -7.72 11.30
CA LYS A 23 23.07 -8.08 12.17
C LYS A 23 21.86 -7.41 11.53
N PRO A 24 20.76 -8.13 11.23
CA PRO A 24 19.56 -7.46 10.77
C PRO A 24 19.17 -6.50 11.87
N THR A 25 19.48 -5.22 11.68
CA THR A 25 18.91 -4.15 12.47
C THR A 25 17.45 -4.22 12.09
N SER A 26 16.69 -4.99 12.87
CA SER A 26 15.25 -4.93 12.89
C SER A 26 14.92 -3.46 12.99
N VAL A 27 14.46 -2.87 11.89
CA VAL A 27 13.92 -1.54 11.91
C VAL A 27 12.75 -1.65 12.87
N THR A 28 12.94 -1.18 14.09
CA THR A 28 11.85 -0.91 15.01
C THR A 28 11.06 0.21 14.36
N ILE A 29 10.18 -0.14 13.42
CA ILE A 29 9.12 0.73 12.97
C ILE A 29 8.26 0.89 14.22
N ALA A 30 8.48 1.98 14.94
CA ALA A 30 7.47 2.50 15.84
C ALA A 30 6.25 2.72 14.95
N TYR A 31 5.29 1.79 14.99
CA TYR A 31 4.04 1.91 14.27
C TYR A 31 3.37 3.19 14.76
N GLN A 32 3.53 4.28 14.00
CA GLN A 32 2.75 5.47 14.22
C GLN A 32 1.30 5.04 14.03
N LYS A 33 0.57 4.96 15.14
CA LYS A 33 -0.83 4.56 15.15
C LYS A 33 -1.57 5.40 14.12
N LEU A 34 -2.10 4.75 13.08
CA LEU A 34 -2.76 5.43 11.97
C LEU A 34 -3.89 6.30 12.54
N LYS A 35 -3.80 7.61 12.31
CA LYS A 35 -4.88 8.54 12.66
C LYS A 35 -5.94 8.47 11.57
N HIS A 36 -7.06 7.85 11.88
CA HIS A 36 -8.23 7.76 11.01
C HIS A 36 -9.04 9.06 11.03
N PRO A 37 -9.74 9.42 9.94
CA PRO A 37 -10.63 10.57 9.90
C PRO A 37 -11.78 10.45 10.92
N GLU A 38 -12.17 11.58 11.50
CA GLU A 38 -13.30 11.65 12.45
C GLU A 38 -14.65 11.79 11.73
N LYS A 39 -14.65 12.39 10.53
CA LYS A 39 -15.85 12.66 9.74
C LYS A 39 -15.81 11.92 8.42
N ALA A 40 -16.92 11.28 8.09
CA ALA A 40 -17.12 10.65 6.78
C ALA A 40 -17.70 11.65 5.77
N MET A 41 -17.38 11.43 4.49
CA MET A 41 -18.07 12.06 3.38
C MET A 41 -19.57 11.73 3.42
N THR A 42 -20.38 12.65 2.90
CA THR A 42 -21.82 12.43 2.77
C THR A 42 -22.13 11.34 1.74
N GLY A 43 -23.34 10.80 1.78
CA GLY A 43 -23.81 9.86 0.75
C GLY A 43 -23.78 10.46 -0.66
N GLU A 44 -24.05 11.75 -0.80
CA GLU A 44 -23.99 12.46 -2.08
C GLU A 44 -22.57 12.56 -2.63
N GLN A 45 -21.60 12.86 -1.77
CA GLN A 45 -20.19 12.89 -2.13
C GLN A 45 -19.71 11.50 -2.58
N ALA A 46 -20.04 10.45 -1.82
CA ALA A 46 -19.71 9.08 -2.20
C ALA A 46 -20.37 8.67 -3.54
N LYS A 47 -21.63 9.09 -3.76
CA LYS A 47 -22.35 8.84 -5.02
C LYS A 47 -21.75 9.60 -6.21
N ALA A 48 -21.19 10.79 -5.99
CA ALA A 48 -20.48 11.53 -7.03
C ALA A 48 -19.20 10.78 -7.46
N ILE A 49 -18.43 10.25 -6.50
CA ILE A 49 -17.25 9.41 -6.78
C ILE A 49 -17.67 8.16 -7.57
N LEU A 50 -18.73 7.48 -7.12
CA LEU A 50 -19.26 6.30 -7.79
C LEU A 50 -19.61 6.57 -9.27
N LYS A 51 -20.29 7.69 -9.55
CA LYS A 51 -20.62 8.10 -10.92
C LYS A 51 -19.37 8.35 -11.76
N GLU A 52 -18.37 9.01 -11.20
CA GLU A 52 -17.10 9.28 -11.87
C GLU A 52 -16.34 7.98 -12.18
N MET A 53 -16.34 7.01 -11.26
CA MET A 53 -15.78 5.67 -11.50
C MET A 53 -16.51 4.91 -12.61
N GLN A 54 -17.85 5.01 -12.66
CA GLN A 54 -18.66 4.34 -13.69
C GLN A 54 -18.44 4.88 -15.10
N GLN A 55 -17.85 6.07 -15.24
CA GLN A 55 -17.46 6.66 -16.52
C GLN A 55 -16.09 6.14 -17.02
N GLN A 56 -15.32 5.48 -16.15
CA GLN A 56 -14.00 4.96 -16.49
C GLN A 56 -14.09 3.60 -17.20
N ARG A 57 -13.14 3.33 -18.09
CA ARG A 57 -13.18 2.14 -18.96
C ARG A 57 -12.57 0.90 -18.32
N ASN A 58 -11.59 1.10 -17.45
CA ASN A 58 -10.81 0.03 -16.84
C ASN A 58 -10.60 0.27 -15.34
N ASP A 59 -10.10 -0.75 -14.66
CA ASP A 59 -9.90 -0.70 -13.21
C ASP A 59 -8.79 0.30 -12.82
N GLU A 60 -7.73 0.47 -13.62
CA GLU A 60 -6.65 1.43 -13.34
C GLU A 60 -7.15 2.88 -13.27
N GLU A 61 -8.00 3.28 -14.23
CA GLU A 61 -8.66 4.59 -14.25
C GLU A 61 -9.58 4.77 -13.03
N LYS A 62 -10.34 3.74 -12.64
CA LYS A 62 -11.19 3.76 -11.44
C LYS A 62 -10.36 3.92 -10.15
N ILE A 63 -9.20 3.24 -10.06
CA ILE A 63 -8.26 3.40 -8.94
C ILE A 63 -7.80 4.86 -8.87
N ALA A 64 -7.44 5.46 -10.01
CA ALA A 64 -6.99 6.85 -10.07
C ALA A 64 -8.07 7.83 -9.56
N VAL A 65 -9.34 7.62 -9.95
CA VAL A 65 -10.47 8.40 -9.44
C VAL A 65 -10.57 8.30 -7.92
N ILE A 66 -10.57 7.09 -7.35
CA ILE A 66 -10.67 6.93 -5.89
C ILE A 66 -9.50 7.62 -5.18
N LYS A 67 -8.27 7.39 -5.62
CA LYS A 67 -7.08 8.01 -5.00
C LYS A 67 -7.10 9.52 -5.07
N ALA A 68 -7.60 10.09 -6.18
CA ALA A 68 -7.74 11.53 -6.34
C ALA A 68 -8.77 12.13 -5.38
N LYS A 69 -9.79 11.37 -4.96
CA LYS A 69 -10.86 11.82 -4.05
C LYS A 69 -10.57 11.49 -2.58
N LEU A 70 -9.88 10.39 -2.32
CA LEU A 70 -9.42 9.95 -0.99
C LEU A 70 -7.97 10.37 -0.77
N ASN A 71 -7.67 11.65 -0.87
CA ASN A 71 -6.31 12.18 -0.71
C ASN A 71 -6.10 12.96 0.59
N SER A 72 -7.16 13.19 1.37
CA SER A 72 -7.13 13.98 2.60
C SER A 72 -7.85 13.26 3.74
N LYS A 73 -7.34 13.44 4.96
CA LYS A 73 -7.93 12.88 6.20
C LYS A 73 -9.01 13.77 6.82
N GLU A 74 -9.31 14.92 6.22
CA GLU A 74 -10.39 15.81 6.69
C GLU A 74 -11.79 15.24 6.41
N LEU A 75 -11.91 14.47 5.32
CA LEU A 75 -13.17 13.89 4.88
C LEU A 75 -12.94 12.42 4.48
N GLY A 76 -13.13 11.51 5.43
CA GLY A 76 -12.91 10.10 5.23
C GLY A 76 -14.05 9.38 4.51
N ILE A 77 -13.97 8.06 4.46
CA ILE A 77 -14.98 7.17 3.90
C ILE A 77 -15.47 6.18 4.96
N THR A 78 -16.71 5.72 4.86
CA THR A 78 -17.19 4.59 5.66
C THR A 78 -16.94 3.28 4.92
N VAL A 79 -16.84 2.16 5.65
CA VAL A 79 -16.74 0.82 5.07
C VAL A 79 -17.88 0.55 4.09
N ASN A 80 -19.12 0.93 4.39
CA ASN A 80 -20.27 0.72 3.49
C ASN A 80 -20.16 1.52 2.17
N GLN A 81 -19.70 2.76 2.25
CA GLN A 81 -19.41 3.55 1.05
C GLN A 81 -18.27 2.92 0.26
N LEU A 82 -17.21 2.49 0.94
CA LEU A 82 -16.07 1.83 0.31
C LEU A 82 -16.48 0.53 -0.38
N ILE A 83 -17.29 -0.33 0.23
CA ILE A 83 -17.88 -1.54 -0.40
C ILE A 83 -18.58 -1.18 -1.70
N THR A 84 -19.39 -0.11 -1.69
CA THR A 84 -20.12 0.33 -2.88
C THR A 84 -19.17 0.71 -4.02
N LEU A 85 -18.07 1.41 -3.71
CA LEU A 85 -17.05 1.74 -4.70
C LEU A 85 -16.28 0.50 -5.17
N LEU A 86 -15.89 -0.39 -4.24
CA LEU A 86 -15.10 -1.59 -4.54
C LEU A 86 -15.85 -2.57 -5.44
N ASN A 87 -17.17 -2.63 -5.36
CA ASN A 87 -18.01 -3.45 -6.26
C ASN A 87 -18.03 -2.97 -7.72
N GLN A 88 -17.40 -1.84 -8.05
CA GLN A 88 -17.23 -1.40 -9.45
C GLN A 88 -16.00 -1.99 -10.13
N PHE A 89 -15.08 -2.61 -9.39
CA PHE A 89 -13.89 -3.24 -9.95
C PHE A 89 -14.20 -4.62 -10.52
N LEU A 90 -13.53 -4.94 -11.62
CA LEU A 90 -13.65 -6.25 -12.27
C LEU A 90 -12.80 -7.31 -11.58
N THR A 91 -11.68 -6.90 -10.98
CA THR A 91 -10.66 -7.79 -10.44
C THR A 91 -10.49 -7.62 -8.93
N ASP A 92 -10.26 -8.73 -8.23
CA ASP A 92 -9.97 -8.71 -6.80
C ASP A 92 -8.61 -8.05 -6.48
N ASP A 93 -7.64 -8.12 -7.39
CA ASP A 93 -6.38 -7.37 -7.31
C ASP A 93 -6.62 -5.85 -7.16
N SER A 94 -7.53 -5.31 -7.98
CA SER A 94 -7.88 -3.88 -7.95
C SER A 94 -8.64 -3.54 -6.67
N LYS A 95 -9.58 -4.39 -6.25
CA LYS A 95 -10.29 -4.21 -4.97
C LYS A 95 -9.32 -4.17 -3.80
N LEU A 96 -8.36 -5.10 -3.75
CA LEU A 96 -7.37 -5.20 -2.67
C LEU A 96 -6.43 -3.98 -2.66
N THR A 97 -6.01 -3.54 -3.84
CA THR A 97 -5.17 -2.34 -4.00
C THR A 97 -5.85 -1.10 -3.41
N VAL A 98 -7.12 -0.91 -3.73
CA VAL A 98 -7.90 0.23 -3.21
C VAL A 98 -8.21 0.07 -1.73
N ALA A 99 -8.57 -1.13 -1.27
CA ALA A 99 -8.80 -1.38 0.15
C ALA A 99 -7.56 -0.97 0.98
N LYS A 100 -6.39 -1.53 0.67
CA LYS A 100 -5.14 -1.19 1.38
C LYS A 100 -4.88 0.32 1.42
N TYR A 101 -5.12 1.03 0.32
CA TYR A 101 -5.00 2.48 0.25
C TYR A 101 -6.05 3.21 1.11
N ALA A 102 -7.32 2.82 1.01
CA ALA A 102 -8.43 3.49 1.67
C ALA A 102 -8.48 3.28 3.19
N PHE A 103 -7.71 2.32 3.74
CA PHE A 103 -7.72 2.01 5.17
C PHE A 103 -7.42 3.25 6.03
N GLU A 104 -6.39 4.02 5.70
CA GLU A 104 -6.02 5.21 6.49
C GLU A 104 -7.05 6.35 6.40
N TYR A 105 -7.95 6.30 5.41
CA TYR A 105 -9.03 7.26 5.20
C TYR A 105 -10.38 6.74 5.71
N THR A 106 -10.42 5.53 6.27
CA THR A 106 -11.67 4.91 6.73
C THR A 106 -12.01 5.36 8.15
N THR A 107 -13.22 5.87 8.32
CA THR A 107 -13.74 6.41 9.60
C THR A 107 -14.13 5.31 10.58
N ASN A 108 -14.92 4.33 10.13
CA ASN A 108 -15.34 3.17 10.93
C ASN A 108 -14.40 1.97 10.71
N TYR A 109 -13.09 2.18 10.85
CA TYR A 109 -12.04 1.16 10.62
C TYR A 109 -12.16 -0.10 11.49
N LYS A 110 -12.93 -0.08 12.58
CA LYS A 110 -13.22 -1.29 13.38
C LYS A 110 -14.05 -2.32 12.60
N SER A 111 -14.86 -1.85 11.66
CA SER A 111 -15.68 -2.67 10.75
C SER A 111 -14.95 -3.02 9.46
N TYR A 112 -13.65 -2.76 9.35
CA TYR A 112 -12.92 -2.90 8.09
C TYR A 112 -12.93 -4.33 7.53
N MET A 113 -13.06 -5.32 8.42
CA MET A 113 -13.18 -6.72 8.03
C MET A 113 -14.45 -7.06 7.27
N ASP A 114 -15.47 -6.21 7.26
CA ASP A 114 -16.68 -6.47 6.47
C ASP A 114 -16.37 -6.50 4.95
N LEU A 115 -15.27 -5.87 4.54
CA LEU A 115 -14.76 -5.90 3.16
C LEU A 115 -14.38 -7.30 2.68
N ILE A 116 -14.06 -8.27 3.55
CA ILE A 116 -13.64 -9.62 3.10
C ILE A 116 -14.69 -10.30 2.23
N ASN A 117 -15.97 -9.96 2.44
CA ASN A 117 -17.10 -10.59 1.75
C ASN A 117 -17.23 -10.20 0.27
N ILE A 118 -16.51 -9.16 -0.18
CA ILE A 118 -16.58 -8.69 -1.58
C ILE A 118 -15.53 -9.37 -2.48
N PHE A 119 -14.58 -10.10 -1.87
CA PHE A 119 -13.54 -10.84 -2.57
C PHE A 119 -14.02 -12.25 -2.88
N GLY A 120 -13.76 -12.69 -4.11
CA GLY A 120 -14.05 -14.05 -4.56
C GLY A 120 -12.96 -15.03 -4.13
N GLY A 121 -11.69 -14.65 -4.26
CA GLY A 121 -10.54 -15.51 -3.91
C GLY A 121 -10.18 -15.45 -2.41
N GLU A 122 -9.89 -16.61 -1.81
CA GLU A 122 -9.46 -16.71 -0.41
C GLU A 122 -8.12 -16.00 -0.17
N GLU A 123 -7.21 -16.06 -1.14
CA GLU A 123 -5.90 -15.39 -1.09
C GLU A 123 -6.01 -13.86 -0.90
N TYR A 124 -7.09 -13.25 -1.39
CA TYR A 124 -7.35 -11.83 -1.22
C TYR A 124 -7.92 -11.50 0.16
N LYS A 125 -8.72 -12.41 0.72
CA LYS A 125 -9.27 -12.29 2.08
C LYS A 125 -8.13 -12.38 3.08
N ASP A 126 -7.27 -13.38 2.94
CA ASP A 126 -6.06 -13.55 3.76
C ASP A 126 -5.15 -12.33 3.67
N ALA A 127 -4.89 -11.83 2.45
CA ALA A 127 -4.05 -10.65 2.25
C ALA A 127 -4.63 -9.37 2.87
N LEU A 128 -5.95 -9.22 2.90
CA LEU A 128 -6.62 -8.11 3.56
C LEU A 128 -6.57 -8.25 5.09
N GLU A 129 -6.82 -9.46 5.61
CA GLU A 129 -6.77 -9.76 7.04
C GLU A 129 -5.37 -9.51 7.62
N ASP A 130 -4.34 -9.99 6.93
CA ASP A 130 -2.94 -9.77 7.27
C ASP A 130 -2.59 -8.28 7.28
N PHE A 131 -3.07 -7.54 6.28
CA PHE A 131 -2.85 -6.10 6.22
C PHE A 131 -3.50 -5.40 7.42
N TYR A 132 -4.75 -5.72 7.74
CA TYR A 132 -5.46 -5.11 8.87
C TYR A 132 -4.80 -5.43 10.22
N LYS A 133 -4.41 -6.68 10.46
CA LYS A 133 -3.71 -7.08 11.71
C LYS A 133 -2.44 -6.27 11.94
N LYS A 134 -1.74 -5.90 10.86
CA LYS A 134 -0.50 -5.10 10.90
C LYS A 134 -0.73 -3.59 11.10
N ASN A 135 -1.93 -3.08 10.78
CA ASN A 135 -2.19 -1.64 10.70
C ASN A 135 -3.29 -1.11 11.66
N LYS A 136 -4.02 -1.98 12.35
CA LYS A 136 -5.11 -1.60 13.29
C LYS A 136 -4.65 -0.91 14.58
#